data_AF-A0A2V8MMP5-F1
#
_entry.id   AF-A0A2V8MMP5-F1
#
_cell.length_a   1.000
_cell.length_b   1.000
_cell.length_c   1.000
_cell.angle_alpha   90.00
_cell.angle_beta   90.00
_cell.angle_gamma   90.00
#
_symmetry.space_group_name_H-M   'P 1'
#
loop_
_entity.id
_entity.type
_entity.pdbx_description
1 polymer ?
#
loop_
_entity_poly.entity_id
_entity_poly.type
_entity_poly.pdbx_seq_one_letter_code
_entity_poly.pdbx_strand_id
1 'polypeptide(L)' 'MTFAAIHRHGTRLYVFEATVPKGAPPPGLFQQSLQFLDEEGKPVRYRTYYTTGYSEEWKFPAPPPPRTR' A
#
# COMPACT_ATOMS: atom_id res chain seq x y z
N MET A 1 20.04 10.90 -2.05
CA MET A 1 18.59 10.95 -1.77
C MET A 1 18.16 9.55 -1.34
N THR A 2 17.32 9.46 -0.31
CA THR A 2 16.83 8.20 0.25
C THR A 2 15.34 8.04 -0.07
N PHE A 3 14.93 6.83 -0.43
CA PHE A 3 13.54 6.42 -0.60
C PHE A 3 13.17 5.35 0.42
N ALA A 4 11.95 5.42 0.94
CA ALA A 4 11.38 4.43 1.82
C ALA A 4 10.01 3.98 1.31
N ALA A 5 9.78 2.66 1.28
CA ALA A 5 8.46 2.06 1.12
C ALA A 5 8.05 1.38 2.41
N ILE A 6 6.81 1.62 2.82
CA ILE A 6 6.22 1.02 4.01
C ILE A 6 4.91 0.37 3.57
N HIS A 7 4.86 -0.96 3.65
CA HIS A 7 3.70 -1.75 3.24
C HIS A 7 3.32 -2.72 4.35
N ARG A 8 2.02 -2.97 4.49
CA ARG A 8 1.49 -3.97 5.43
C ARG A 8 0.70 -5.03 4.69
N HIS A 9 0.91 -6.29 5.06
CA HIS A 9 0.09 -7.41 4.60
C HIS A 9 -0.04 -8.45 5.70
N GLY A 10 -1.29 -8.81 6.02
CA GLY A 10 -1.63 -9.60 7.20
C GLY A 10 -1.16 -8.91 8.48
N THR A 11 -0.50 -9.68 9.35
CA THR A 11 0.13 -9.21 10.60
C THR A 11 1.54 -8.66 10.40
N ARG A 12 2.05 -8.62 9.15
CA ARG A 12 3.45 -8.27 8.85
C ARG A 12 3.56 -6.86 8.27
N LEU A 13 4.57 -6.13 8.74
CA LEU A 13 4.99 -4.82 8.22
C LEU A 13 6.31 -5.00 7.46
N TYR A 14 6.36 -4.50 6.23
CA TYR A 14 7.51 -4.53 5.34
C TYR A 14 8.03 -3.10 5.14
N VAL A 15 9.29 -2.89 5.50
CA VAL A 15 9.98 -1.60 5.36
C VAL A 15 11.17 -1.81 4.44
N PHE A 16 11.21 -1.04 3.36
CA PHE A 16 12.31 -1.04 2.40
C PHE A 16 12.91 0.34 2.34
N GLU A 17 14.23 0.43 2.43
CA GLU A 17 14.98 1.67 2.25
C GLU A 17 15.99 1.49 1.12
N ALA A 18 16.13 2.51 0.29
CA ALA A 18 17.17 2.58 -0.72
C ALA A 18 17.76 3.99 -0.79
N THR A 19 19.09 4.09 -0.71
CA THR A 19 19.83 5.34 -0.79
C THR A 19 20.66 5.38 -2.06
N VAL A 20 20.49 6.44 -2.85
CA VAL A 20 21.30 6.65 -4.05
C VAL A 20 22.73 7.06 -3.66
N PRO A 21 23.77 6.44 -4.24
CA PRO A 21 25.17 6.81 -4.00
C PRO A 21 25.46 8.27 -4.35
N LYS A 22 26.49 8.84 -3.71
CA LYS A 22 26.92 10.21 -3.99
C LYS A 22 27.39 10.33 -5.46
N GLY A 23 26.92 11.36 -6.15
CA GLY A 23 27.30 11.66 -7.54
C GLY A 23 26.48 10.94 -8.61
N ALA A 24 25.62 9.99 -8.24
CA ALA A 24 24.65 9.39 -9.16
C ALA A 24 23.43 10.32 -9.37
N PRO A 25 22.72 10.21 -10.50
CA PRO A 25 21.52 10.99 -10.76
C PRO A 25 20.49 10.84 -9.63
N PRO A 26 19.75 11.91 -9.27
CA PRO A 26 18.71 11.80 -8.28
C PRO A 26 17.67 10.76 -8.74
N PRO A 27 17.12 9.99 -7.80
CA PRO A 27 16.17 8.93 -8.11
C PRO A 27 14.84 9.52 -8.60
N GLY A 28 14.75 9.84 -9.89
CA GLY A 28 13.55 10.45 -10.49
C GLY A 28 12.41 9.45 -10.70
N LEU A 29 12.74 8.21 -11.07
CA LEU A 29 11.79 7.13 -11.40
C LEU A 29 12.16 5.83 -10.69
N PHE A 30 12.61 5.88 -9.42
CA PHE A 30 12.61 4.68 -8.58
C PHE A 30 11.17 4.33 -8.19
N GLN A 31 10.38 3.93 -9.20
CA GLN A 31 9.09 3.32 -9.01
C GLN A 31 9.33 1.95 -8.40
N GLN A 32 9.03 1.83 -7.11
CA GLN A 32 9.01 0.53 -6.46
C GLN A 32 7.81 -0.25 -7.00
N SER A 33 8.05 -1.25 -7.86
CA SER A 33 7.03 -2.19 -8.34
C SER A 33 6.87 -3.34 -7.34
N LEU A 34 6.42 -3.02 -6.13
CA LEU A 34 6.16 -4.02 -5.09
C LEU A 34 4.74 -4.57 -5.22
N GLN A 35 4.59 -5.88 -5.09
CA GLN A 35 3.31 -6.57 -5.12
C GLN A 35 3.31 -7.73 -4.13
N PHE A 36 2.20 -7.91 -3.43
CA PHE A 36 1.94 -9.12 -2.65
C PHE A 36 1.32 -10.18 -3.56
N LEU A 37 1.75 -11.42 -3.38
CA LEU A 37 1.18 -12.59 -4.02
C LEU A 37 0.44 -13.42 -2.98
N ASP A 38 -0.67 -14.03 -3.37
CA ASP A 38 -1.37 -15.04 -2.57
C ASP A 38 -0.64 -16.40 -2.61
N GLU A 39 -1.22 -17.41 -1.96
CA GLU A 39 -0.63 -18.75 -1.86
C GLU A 39 -0.52 -19.44 -3.23
N GLU A 40 -1.41 -19.10 -4.17
CA GLU A 40 -1.39 -19.56 -5.55
C GLU A 40 -0.45 -18.73 -6.45
N GLY A 41 0.27 -17.75 -5.89
CA GLY A 41 1.19 -16.88 -6.60
C GLY A 41 0.53 -15.78 -7.43
N LYS A 42 -0.75 -15.48 -7.20
CA LYS A 42 -1.48 -14.43 -7.93
C LYS A 42 -1.38 -13.08 -7.23
N PRO A 43 -1.39 -11.98 -8.01
CA PRO A 43 -1.47 -10.62 -7.50
C PRO A 43 -2.61 -10.33 -6.52
N VAL A 44 -2.27 -9.90 -5.30
CA VAL A 44 -3.25 -9.34 -4.37
C VAL A 44 -3.60 -7.91 -4.79
N ARG A 45 -4.89 -7.62 -4.99
CA ARG A 45 -5.41 -6.28 -5.31
C ARG A 45 -6.41 -5.82 -4.26
N TYR A 46 -6.00 -4.84 -3.46
CA TYR A 46 -6.90 -4.17 -2.51
C TYR A 46 -7.88 -3.27 -3.26
N ARG A 47 -9.18 -3.57 -3.15
CA ARG A 47 -10.26 -2.74 -3.74
C ARG A 47 -10.88 -1.76 -2.75
N THR A 48 -10.65 -1.99 -1.46
CA THR A 48 -11.12 -1.19 -0.34
C THR A 48 -9.94 -0.82 0.56
N TYR A 49 -10.15 0.07 1.53
CA TYR A 49 -9.11 0.38 2.51
C TYR A 49 -8.71 -0.88 3.27
N TYR A 50 -7.43 -1.25 3.13
CA TYR A 50 -6.88 -2.41 3.82
C TYR A 50 -6.64 -2.09 5.30
N THR A 51 -7.23 -2.91 6.17
CA THR A 51 -7.15 -2.80 7.63
C THR A 51 -7.41 -4.18 8.23
N THR A 52 -6.69 -4.56 9.28
CA THR A 52 -6.99 -5.78 10.03
C THR A 52 -8.06 -5.57 11.11
N GLY A 53 -8.37 -4.32 11.45
CA GLY A 53 -9.25 -4.01 12.58
C GLY A 53 -10.73 -3.90 12.22
N TYR A 54 -11.04 -3.77 10.93
CA TYR A 54 -12.42 -3.81 10.44
C TYR A 54 -12.61 -5.14 9.72
N SER A 55 -13.38 -6.02 10.34
CA SER A 55 -13.87 -7.26 9.77
C SER A 55 -14.84 -6.97 8.60
N GLU A 56 -15.08 -7.96 7.72
CA GLU A 56 -16.03 -7.81 6.60
C GLU A 56 -17.46 -7.43 7.04
N GLU A 57 -17.81 -7.70 8.30
CA GLU A 57 -19.06 -7.29 8.93
C GLU A 57 -19.15 -5.79 9.21
N TRP A 58 -18.02 -5.07 9.27
CA TRP A 58 -18.01 -3.63 9.48
C TRP A 58 -18.33 -2.90 8.18
N LYS A 59 -19.59 -2.51 8.04
CA LYS A 59 -20.06 -1.62 6.99
C LYS A 59 -19.91 -0.18 7.48
N PHE A 60 -19.35 0.69 6.64
CA PHE A 60 -19.33 2.14 6.89
C PHE A 60 -20.76 2.60 7.27
N PRO A 61 -20.96 3.39 8.34
CA PRO A 61 -22.28 3.75 8.84
C PRO A 61 -23.04 4.61 7.83
N ALA A 62 -23.79 3.94 6.94
CA ALA A 62 -24.51 4.50 5.78
C ALA A 62 -23.65 5.35 4.82
N PRO A 63 -23.91 5.31 3.49
CA PRO A 63 -23.33 6.31 2.61
C PRO A 63 -23.71 7.72 3.11
N PRO A 64 -22.81 8.71 3.04
CA PRO A 64 -23.18 10.08 3.37
C PRO A 64 -24.41 10.48 2.52
N PRO A 65 -25.34 11.29 3.08
CA PRO A 65 -26.51 11.71 2.34
C PRO A 65 -26.07 12.32 1.00
N PRO A 66 -26.85 12.13 -0.09
CA PRO A 66 -26.52 12.71 -1.38
C PRO A 66 -26.26 14.20 -1.20
N ARG A 67 -25.17 14.70 -1.77
CA ARG A 67 -24.88 16.13 -1.75
C ARG A 67 -26.08 16.86 -2.37
N THR A 68 -26.88 17.52 -1.55
CA THR A 68 -27.92 18.44 -2.03
C THR A 68 -27.21 19.54 -2.79
N ARG A 69 -27.52 19.65 -4.08
CA ARG A 69 -27.06 20.74 -4.94
C ARG A 69 -27.75 22.04 -4.56
#